data_AF-A0A6A7LH06-F1
#
_entry.id   AF-A0A6A7LH06-F1
#
_cell.length_a   1.000
_cell.length_b   1.000
_cell.length_c   1.000
_cell.angle_alpha   90.00
_cell.angle_beta   90.00
_cell.angle_gamma   90.00
#
_symmetry.space_group_name_H-M   'P 1'
#
loop_
_entity.id
_entity.type
_entity.pdbx_description
1 polymer ?
#
loop_
_entity_poly.entity_id
_entity_poly.type
_entity_poly.pdbx_seq_one_letter_code
_entity_poly.pdbx_strand_id
1 'polypeptide(L)'
;MDLNLKSKGVLITVAVCSLAMASILSAIPIVKPAYGVAWCDNHKSKDQNWKDGCSSGTSDCRGGKPYHPGSGHTRQFHLGYDAGYTHVCGYR
;
A
#
# COMPACT_ATOMS: atom_id res chain seq x y z
N MET A 1 14.00 -43.57 9.51
CA MET A 1 12.74 -43.65 8.75
C MET A 1 13.07 -43.44 7.28
N ASP A 2 13.26 -44.54 6.54
CA ASP A 2 13.54 -44.48 5.10
C ASP A 2 12.24 -44.29 4.32
N LEU A 3 12.01 -43.07 3.83
CA LEU A 3 10.92 -42.80 2.90
C LEU A 3 11.26 -43.39 1.53
N ASN A 4 10.41 -44.31 1.07
CA ASN A 4 10.46 -44.95 -0.24
C ASN A 4 10.54 -43.91 -1.37
N LEU A 5 11.27 -44.20 -2.46
CA LEU A 5 11.51 -43.27 -3.58
C LEU A 5 10.21 -42.71 -4.20
N LYS A 6 9.14 -43.51 -4.20
CA LYS A 6 7.79 -43.12 -4.62
C LYS A 6 7.14 -42.07 -3.70
N SER A 7 7.39 -42.11 -2.40
CA SER A 7 6.92 -41.11 -1.43
C SER A 7 7.69 -39.79 -1.53
N LYS A 8 8.97 -39.83 -1.90
CA LYS A 8 9.79 -38.61 -2.12
C LYS A 8 9.30 -37.81 -3.33
N GLY A 9 8.92 -38.48 -4.42
CA GLY A 9 8.39 -37.83 -5.62
C GLY A 9 7.04 -37.12 -5.40
N VAL A 10 6.16 -37.71 -4.59
CA VAL A 10 4.86 -37.09 -4.24
C VAL A 10 5.07 -35.82 -3.41
N LEU A 11 5.99 -35.85 -2.43
CA LEU A 11 6.31 -34.67 -1.61
C LEU A 11 6.87 -33.50 -2.43
N ILE A 12 7.73 -33.80 -3.41
CA ILE A 12 8.28 -32.77 -4.31
C ILE A 12 7.18 -32.15 -5.17
N THR A 13 6.26 -32.95 -5.69
CA THR A 13 5.15 -32.47 -6.54
C THR A 13 4.20 -31.56 -5.76
N VAL A 14 3.86 -31.93 -4.52
CA VAL A 14 3.00 -31.10 -3.64
C VAL A 14 3.69 -29.80 -3.24
N ALA A 15 5.00 -29.82 -3.00
CA ALA A 15 5.77 -28.61 -2.69
C ALA A 15 5.82 -27.61 -3.86
N VAL A 16 5.97 -28.10 -5.09
CA VAL A 16 5.99 -27.24 -6.30
C VAL A 16 4.62 -26.62 -6.57
N CYS A 17 3.52 -27.36 -6.38
CA CYS A 17 2.17 -26.79 -6.52
C CYS A 17 1.86 -25.71 -5.47
N SER A 18 2.43 -25.83 -4.26
CA SER A 18 2.22 -24.84 -3.19
C SER A 18 2.97 -23.53 -3.45
N LEU A 19 4.19 -23.59 -4.02
CA LEU A 19 4.96 -22.40 -4.39
C LEU A 19 4.30 -21.61 -5.53
N ALA A 20 3.66 -22.28 -6.48
CA ALA A 20 2.99 -21.63 -7.62
C ALA A 20 1.73 -20.84 -7.20
N MET A 21 1.09 -21.19 -6.08
CA MET A 21 -0.07 -20.44 -5.57
C MET A 21 0.34 -19.24 -4.70
N ALA A 22 1.51 -19.28 -4.06
CA ALA A 22 2.04 -18.14 -3.30
C ALA A 22 2.41 -16.95 -4.20
N SER A 23 2.88 -17.22 -5.42
CA SER A 23 3.26 -16.19 -6.40
C SER A 23 2.06 -15.43 -7.01
N ILE A 24 0.85 -15.99 -6.93
CA ILE A 24 -0.38 -15.32 -7.38
C ILE A 24 -0.83 -14.28 -6.33
N LEU A 25 -0.56 -14.53 -5.04
CA LEU A 25 -0.96 -13.62 -3.96
C LEU A 25 -0.08 -12.37 -3.87
N SER A 26 1.20 -12.47 -4.27
CA SER A 26 2.12 -11.33 -4.36
C SER A 26 1.84 -10.39 -5.54
N ALA A 27 0.95 -10.77 -6.45
CA ALA A 27 0.51 -9.96 -7.58
C ALA A 27 -0.83 -9.25 -7.34
N ILE A 28 -1.40 -9.34 -6.13
CA ILE A 28 -2.51 -8.47 -5.77
C ILE A 28 -1.92 -7.05 -5.71
N PRO A 29 -2.26 -6.14 -6.65
CA PRO A 29 -1.87 -4.76 -6.47
C PRO A 29 -2.47 -4.35 -5.13
N ILE A 30 -1.64 -3.84 -4.21
CA ILE A 30 -2.16 -3.13 -3.05
C ILE A 30 -3.02 -2.03 -3.66
N VAL A 31 -4.34 -2.25 -3.67
CA VAL A 31 -5.30 -1.30 -4.21
C VAL A 31 -5.28 -0.16 -3.22
N LYS A 32 -4.33 0.75 -3.43
CA LYS A 32 -4.23 2.04 -2.77
C LYS A 32 -5.65 2.61 -2.86
N PRO A 33 -6.35 2.85 -1.73
CA PRO A 33 -7.78 3.15 -1.74
C PRO A 33 -8.08 4.25 -2.76
N ALA A 34 -8.59 3.85 -3.94
CA ALA A 34 -8.47 4.62 -5.18
C ALA A 34 -9.18 5.98 -5.10
N TYR A 35 -10.16 6.04 -4.21
CA TYR A 35 -11.05 7.16 -3.94
C TYR A 35 -10.37 8.34 -3.17
N GLY A 36 -9.06 8.51 -3.31
CA GLY A 36 -8.36 9.73 -2.88
C GLY A 36 -7.01 9.91 -3.56
N VAL A 37 -6.36 8.80 -3.94
CA VAL A 37 -5.18 8.80 -4.80
C VAL A 37 -5.49 9.48 -6.14
N ALA A 38 -6.67 9.25 -6.73
CA ALA A 38 -7.08 9.89 -7.98
C ALA A 38 -7.19 11.43 -7.87
N TRP A 39 -7.59 11.97 -6.71
CA TRP A 39 -7.64 13.42 -6.49
C TRP A 39 -6.23 14.02 -6.33
N CYS A 40 -5.38 13.32 -5.58
CA CYS A 40 -3.98 13.69 -5.41
C CYS A 40 -3.20 13.64 -6.74
N ASP A 41 -3.42 12.61 -7.55
CA ASP A 41 -2.74 12.41 -8.83
C ASP A 41 -3.18 13.43 -9.89
N ASN A 42 -4.43 13.90 -9.82
CA ASN A 42 -4.95 14.95 -10.69
C ASN A 42 -4.32 16.33 -10.47
N HIS A 43 -3.58 16.53 -9.37
CA HIS A 43 -2.78 17.73 -9.15
C HIS A 43 -1.48 17.69 -9.97
N LYS A 44 -1.60 17.98 -11.28
CA LYS A 44 -0.48 17.91 -12.25
C LYS A 44 0.67 18.88 -11.96
N SER A 45 0.42 19.98 -11.25
CA SER A 45 1.43 20.99 -10.89
C SER A 45 2.20 20.66 -9.61
N LYS A 46 1.88 19.54 -8.94
CA LYS A 46 2.49 19.13 -7.68
C LYS A 46 3.54 18.06 -7.92
N ASP A 47 4.63 18.14 -7.16
CA ASP A 47 5.69 17.15 -7.17
C ASP A 47 5.23 15.82 -6.54
N GLN A 48 6.04 14.78 -6.73
CA GLN A 48 5.72 13.44 -6.24
C GLN A 48 5.63 13.39 -4.71
N ASN A 49 6.47 14.13 -3.98
CA ASN A 49 6.43 14.17 -2.52
C ASN A 49 5.09 14.72 -2.01
N TRP A 50 4.56 15.76 -2.66
CA TRP A 50 3.23 16.29 -2.36
C TRP A 50 2.13 15.25 -2.63
N LYS A 51 2.20 14.53 -3.76
CA LYS A 51 1.20 13.50 -4.10
C LYS A 51 1.23 12.33 -3.12
N ASP A 52 2.42 11.92 -2.70
CA ASP A 52 2.61 10.89 -1.69
C ASP A 52 2.04 11.32 -0.34
N GLY A 53 2.33 12.57 0.07
CA GLY A 53 1.74 13.18 1.25
C GLY A 53 0.22 13.19 1.21
N CYS A 54 -0.36 13.66 0.10
CA CYS A 54 -1.80 13.70 -0.12
C CYS A 54 -2.46 12.33 -0.03
N SER A 55 -1.82 11.30 -0.61
CA SER A 55 -2.28 9.92 -0.49
C SER A 55 -2.24 9.43 0.96
N SER A 56 -1.17 9.75 1.70
CA SER A 56 -1.06 9.41 3.13
C SER A 56 -2.13 10.11 3.97
N GLY A 57 -2.36 11.42 3.77
CA GLY A 57 -3.38 12.18 4.52
C GLY A 57 -4.78 11.65 4.28
N THR A 58 -5.10 11.33 3.02
CA THR A 58 -6.37 10.66 2.66
C THR A 58 -6.53 9.33 3.40
N SER A 59 -5.48 8.50 3.43
CA SER A 59 -5.50 7.18 4.07
C SER A 59 -5.66 7.29 5.58
N ASP A 60 -4.92 8.20 6.21
CA ASP A 60 -4.95 8.39 7.66
C ASP A 60 -6.29 8.93 8.15
N CYS A 61 -6.88 9.88 7.43
CA CYS A 61 -8.24 10.36 7.69
C CYS A 61 -9.25 9.19 7.71
N ARG A 62 -9.23 8.32 6.69
CA ARG A 62 -10.10 7.13 6.66
C ARG A 62 -9.82 6.15 7.78
N GLY A 63 -8.56 6.07 8.20
CA GLY A 63 -8.13 5.24 9.33
C GLY A 63 -8.42 5.86 10.71
N GLY A 64 -8.96 7.08 10.78
CA GLY A 64 -9.13 7.83 12.03
C GLY A 64 -7.81 8.18 12.72
N LYS A 65 -6.69 8.19 11.98
CA LYS A 65 -5.36 8.46 12.51
C LYS A 65 -5.02 9.93 12.31
N PRO A 66 -4.49 10.62 13.33
CA PRO A 66 -3.96 11.97 13.16
C PRO A 66 -2.57 11.94 12.52
N TYR A 67 -2.17 13.05 11.92
CA TYR A 67 -0.81 13.22 11.42
C TYR A 67 0.22 13.11 12.54
N HIS A 68 1.32 12.40 12.28
CA HIS A 68 2.49 12.42 13.14
C HIS A 68 3.55 13.39 12.57
N PRO A 69 3.69 14.60 13.15
CA PRO A 69 4.63 15.63 12.65
C PRO A 69 6.11 15.26 12.81
N GLY A 70 6.42 14.14 13.47
CA GLY A 70 7.78 13.63 13.67
C GLY A 70 8.28 12.65 12.60
N SER A 71 7.54 12.44 11.50
CA SER A 71 7.86 11.37 10.53
C SER A 71 9.02 11.69 9.58
N GLY A 72 9.70 12.83 9.74
CA GLY A 72 10.89 13.19 8.96
C GLY A 72 10.62 13.51 7.48
N HIS A 73 9.37 13.78 7.10
CA HIS A 73 9.02 14.07 5.72
C HIS A 73 9.32 15.51 5.31
N THR A 74 9.49 15.73 4.00
CA THR A 74 9.72 17.05 3.42
C THR A 74 8.50 17.96 3.60
N ARG A 75 8.72 19.28 3.48
CA ARG A 75 7.63 20.27 3.53
C ARG A 75 6.55 20.01 2.47
N GLN A 76 6.92 19.56 1.27
CA GLN A 76 5.95 19.28 0.21
C GLN A 76 5.04 18.11 0.57
N PHE A 77 5.58 17.08 1.21
CA PHE A 77 4.78 15.99 1.73
C PHE A 77 3.77 16.48 2.77
N HIS A 78 4.16 17.33 3.70
CA HIS A 78 3.24 17.87 4.71
C HIS A 78 2.09 18.66 4.07
N LEU A 79 2.40 19.54 3.11
CA LEU A 79 1.38 20.29 2.36
C LEU A 79 0.44 19.38 1.58
N GLY A 80 0.97 18.25 1.07
CA GLY A 80 0.16 17.22 0.44
C GLY A 80 -0.76 16.56 1.43
N TYR A 81 -0.19 16.11 2.56
CA TYR A 81 -0.90 15.44 3.63
C TYR A 81 -2.11 16.24 4.11
N ASP A 82 -1.91 17.50 4.46
CA ASP A 82 -2.99 18.37 4.93
C ASP A 82 -4.10 18.53 3.89
N ALA A 83 -3.72 18.65 2.61
CA ALA A 83 -4.68 18.75 1.52
C ALA A 83 -5.51 17.47 1.36
N GLY A 84 -4.87 16.30 1.36
CA GLY A 84 -5.55 15.01 1.27
C GLY A 84 -6.43 14.71 2.49
N TYR A 85 -5.95 15.04 3.69
CA TYR A 85 -6.70 14.87 4.93
C TYR A 85 -7.95 15.75 4.94
N THR A 86 -7.81 17.03 4.61
CA THR A 86 -8.93 17.99 4.53
C THR A 86 -9.94 17.60 3.46
N HIS A 87 -9.47 17.11 2.31
CA HIS A 87 -10.35 16.69 1.22
C HIS A 87 -11.31 15.56 1.64
N VAL A 88 -10.87 14.64 2.51
CA VAL A 88 -11.68 13.49 2.93
C VAL A 88 -12.42 13.74 4.25
N CYS A 89 -11.78 14.32 5.25
CA CYS A 89 -12.34 14.47 6.60
C CYS A 89 -13.08 15.79 6.82
N GLY A 90 -12.90 16.79 5.94
CA GLY A 90 -13.25 18.17 6.27
C GLY A 90 -12.30 18.73 7.34
N TYR A 91 -12.33 20.05 7.53
CA TYR A 91 -11.40 20.76 8.43
C TYR A 91 -11.41 20.19 9.86
N ARG A 92 -10.22 20.15 10.46
CA ARG A 92 -10.00 19.92 11.89
C ARG A 92 -9.93 21.25 12.64
#